data_AF-A0AAV7IHI8-F1
#
_entry.id   AF-A0AAV7IHI8-F1
#
_cell.length_a   1.000
_cell.length_b   1.000
_cell.length_c   1.000
_cell.angle_alpha   90.00
_cell.angle_beta   90.00
_cell.angle_gamma   90.00
#
_symmetry.space_group_name_H-M   'P 1'
#
loop_
_entity.id
_entity.type
_entity.pdbx_description
1 polymer ?
#
loop_
_entity_poly.entity_id
_entity_poly.type
_entity_poly.pdbx_seq_one_letter_code
_entity_poly.pdbx_strand_id
1 'polypeptide(L)'
;MFDLLQRNRYRVIQKFYKKSLELFDKYSLDAILRQADITPGKNYTYQEIFDAVSKRIDGKTPIIECGLFDKIWDSVILSKIWFYLDKNLNLVDPTDIDNPFQRKNSCKQDQLIYYCDTQGYIDDVDRYYESL
;
A
#
# COMPACT_ATOMS: atom_id res chain seq x y z
N MET A 1 40.23 -7.33 9.80
CA MET A 1 39.60 -6.28 8.96
C MET A 1 38.28 -6.74 8.34
N PHE A 2 38.19 -7.98 7.83
CA PHE A 2 36.96 -8.57 7.27
C PHE A 2 35.79 -8.65 8.28
N ASP A 3 36.06 -9.04 9.53
CA ASP A 3 35.03 -9.17 10.57
C ASP A 3 34.37 -7.84 10.98
N LEU A 4 35.10 -6.73 10.93
CA LEU A 4 34.55 -5.41 11.28
C LEU A 4 33.58 -4.91 10.21
N LEU A 5 33.85 -5.21 8.93
CA LEU A 5 32.95 -4.88 7.82
C LEU A 5 31.66 -5.70 7.89
N GLN A 6 31.76 -6.99 8.22
CA GLN A 6 30.60 -7.87 8.39
C GLN A 6 29.73 -7.44 9.60
N ARG A 7 30.35 -7.15 10.75
CA ARG A 7 29.64 -6.64 11.94
C ARG A 7 28.93 -5.31 11.67
N ASN A 8 29.57 -4.40 10.93
CA ASN A 8 28.97 -3.12 10.58
C ASN A 8 27.78 -3.28 9.61
N ARG A 9 27.88 -4.16 8.61
CA ARG A 9 26.74 -4.48 7.73
C ARG A 9 25.56 -5.04 8.51
N TYR A 10 25.80 -6.01 9.40
CA TYR A 10 24.76 -6.62 10.21
C TYR A 10 24.03 -5.58 11.09
N ARG A 11 24.78 -4.68 11.73
CA ARG A 11 24.20 -3.61 12.55
C ARG A 11 23.34 -2.63 11.72
N VAL A 12 23.75 -2.30 10.51
CA VAL A 12 22.96 -1.43 9.61
C VAL A 12 21.66 -2.12 9.20
N ILE A 13 21.74 -3.40 8.82
CA ILE A 13 20.58 -4.21 8.45
C ILE A 13 19.58 -4.33 9.61
N GLN A 14 20.08 -4.63 10.82
CA GLN A 14 19.23 -4.68 12.02
C GLN A 14 18.51 -3.35 12.29
N LYS A 15 19.22 -2.22 12.17
CA LYS A 15 18.63 -0.89 12.33
C LYS A 15 17.56 -0.62 11.27
N PHE A 16 17.82 -1.00 10.02
CA PHE A 16 16.87 -0.86 8.92
C PHE A 16 15.58 -1.64 9.23
N TYR A 17 15.67 -2.95 9.49
CA TYR A 17 14.48 -3.77 9.78
C TYR A 17 13.72 -3.30 11.01
N LYS A 18 14.42 -2.97 12.09
CA LYS A 18 13.78 -2.42 13.29
C LYS A 18 13.00 -1.16 12.95
N LYS A 19 13.60 -0.24 12.17
CA LYS A 19 12.93 1.00 11.81
C LYS A 19 11.75 0.78 10.85
N SER A 20 11.86 -0.17 9.92
CA SER A 20 10.77 -0.56 9.04
C SER A 20 9.57 -1.10 9.82
N LEU A 21 9.80 -1.93 10.84
CA LEU A 21 8.73 -2.42 11.71
C LEU A 21 8.08 -1.29 12.53
N GLU A 22 8.88 -0.40 13.12
CA GLU A 22 8.34 0.77 13.83
C GLU A 22 7.44 1.64 12.92
N LEU A 23 7.84 1.84 11.66
CA LEU A 23 7.05 2.59 10.69
C LEU A 23 5.79 1.83 10.24
N PHE A 24 5.89 0.51 10.07
CA PHE A 24 4.75 -0.35 9.74
C PHE A 24 3.70 -0.33 10.85
N ASP A 25 4.12 -0.41 12.11
CA ASP A 25 3.20 -0.33 13.25
C ASP A 25 2.55 1.05 13.36
N LYS A 26 3.33 2.12 13.12
CA LYS A 26 2.83 3.50 13.17
C LYS A 26 1.81 3.80 12.07
N TYR A 27 2.04 3.28 10.86
CA TYR A 27 1.24 3.57 9.67
C TYR A 27 0.61 2.30 9.08
N SER A 28 0.10 1.42 9.94
CA SER A 28 -0.57 0.19 9.52
C SER A 28 -1.79 0.54 8.66
N LEU A 29 -1.70 0.26 7.36
CA LEU A 29 -2.78 0.54 6.41
C LEU A 29 -4.05 -0.24 6.73
N ASP A 30 -3.93 -1.49 7.20
CA ASP A 30 -5.08 -2.27 7.65
C ASP A 30 -5.80 -1.59 8.82
N ALA A 31 -5.05 -1.09 9.81
CA ALA A 31 -5.63 -0.36 10.93
C ALA A 31 -6.25 0.97 10.49
N ILE A 32 -5.58 1.71 9.59
CA ILE A 32 -6.05 2.98 9.03
C ILE A 32 -7.39 2.78 8.30
N LEU A 33 -7.47 1.80 7.40
CA LEU A 33 -8.67 1.53 6.61
C LEU A 33 -9.82 1.02 7.50
N ARG A 34 -9.55 0.10 8.44
CA ARG A 34 -10.56 -0.40 9.38
C ARG A 34 -11.15 0.70 10.26
N GLN A 35 -10.33 1.65 10.71
CA GLN A 35 -10.80 2.79 11.51
C GLN A 35 -11.69 3.77 10.72
N ALA A 36 -11.70 3.65 9.40
CA ALA A 36 -12.58 4.40 8.49
C ALA A 36 -13.72 3.51 7.94
N ASP A 37 -13.98 2.35 8.54
CA ASP A 37 -14.96 1.36 8.09
C ASP A 37 -14.73 0.80 6.68
N ILE A 38 -13.49 0.93 6.18
CA ILE A 38 -13.03 0.33 4.92
C ILE A 38 -12.46 -1.05 5.25
N THR A 39 -13.30 -2.07 5.10
CA THR A 39 -12.98 -3.49 5.33
C THR A 39 -12.92 -4.27 4.02
N PRO A 40 -12.15 -5.38 3.97
CA PRO A 40 -12.18 -6.31 2.85
C PRO A 40 -13.58 -6.84 2.52
N GLY A 41 -13.77 -7.31 1.27
CA GLY A 41 -15.01 -7.91 0.77
C GLY A 41 -16.04 -6.91 0.24
N LYS A 42 -15.64 -5.64 0.06
CA LYS A 42 -16.54 -4.55 -0.37
C LYS A 42 -15.88 -3.67 -1.42
N ASN A 43 -16.73 -2.89 -2.10
CA ASN A 43 -16.34 -1.90 -3.08
C ASN A 43 -16.33 -0.50 -2.47
N TYR A 44 -15.33 0.29 -2.84
CA TYR A 44 -15.16 1.68 -2.40
C TYR A 44 -14.80 2.56 -3.58
N THR A 45 -15.18 3.83 -3.50
CA THR A 45 -14.69 4.85 -4.42
C THR A 45 -13.22 5.17 -4.13
N TYR A 46 -12.51 5.66 -5.14
CA TYR A 46 -11.16 6.21 -4.94
C TYR A 46 -11.13 7.26 -3.81
N GLN A 47 -12.14 8.14 -3.78
CA GLN A 47 -12.19 9.26 -2.83
C GLN A 47 -12.33 8.77 -1.39
N GLU A 48 -13.16 7.75 -1.13
CA GLU A 48 -13.31 7.18 0.21
C GLU A 48 -11.98 6.62 0.74
N ILE A 49 -11.25 5.86 -0.08
CA ILE A 49 -9.94 5.31 0.29
C ILE A 49 -8.92 6.45 0.47
N PHE A 50 -8.91 7.42 -0.45
CA PHE A 50 -7.99 8.55 -0.40
C PHE A 50 -8.17 9.38 0.87
N ASP A 51 -9.40 9.77 1.19
CA ASP A 51 -9.70 10.60 2.36
C ASP A 51 -9.42 9.85 3.66
N ALA A 52 -9.79 8.56 3.73
CA ALA A 52 -9.52 7.72 4.88
C ALA A 52 -8.01 7.66 5.21
N VAL A 53 -7.19 7.43 4.18
CA VAL A 53 -5.74 7.34 4.34
C VAL A 53 -5.15 8.72 4.62
N SER A 54 -5.46 9.73 3.81
CA SER A 54 -4.89 11.09 3.92
C SER A 54 -5.12 11.68 5.31
N LYS A 55 -6.33 11.50 5.86
CA LYS A 55 -6.67 11.93 7.23
C LYS A 55 -5.76 11.32 8.30
N ARG A 56 -5.25 10.10 8.10
CA ARG A 56 -4.35 9.39 9.03
C ARG A 56 -2.87 9.68 8.82
N ILE A 57 -2.51 10.27 7.69
CA ILE A 57 -1.13 10.67 7.38
C ILE A 57 -0.98 12.20 7.36
N ASP A 58 -1.57 12.88 8.34
CA ASP A 58 -1.46 14.33 8.54
C ASP A 58 -1.88 15.17 7.31
N GLY A 59 -2.86 14.68 6.54
CA GLY A 59 -3.37 15.34 5.35
C GLY A 59 -2.45 15.22 4.12
N LYS A 60 -1.40 14.39 4.19
CA LYS A 60 -0.52 14.11 3.05
C LYS A 60 -1.22 13.30 1.97
N THR A 61 -0.72 13.41 0.75
CA THR A 61 -1.30 12.78 -0.44
C THR A 61 -0.83 11.32 -0.55
N PRO A 62 -1.68 10.31 -0.30
CA PRO A 62 -1.35 8.93 -0.61
C PRO A 62 -1.41 8.66 -2.11
N ILE A 63 -0.66 7.66 -2.57
CA ILE A 63 -0.80 7.07 -3.91
C ILE A 63 -1.53 5.75 -3.79
N ILE A 64 -2.68 5.64 -4.44
CA ILE A 64 -3.50 4.44 -4.50
C ILE A 64 -3.23 3.76 -5.85
N GLU A 65 -2.61 2.59 -5.78
CA GLU A 65 -2.39 1.73 -6.93
C GLU A 65 -3.48 0.65 -6.97
N CYS A 66 -4.21 0.65 -8.07
CA CYS A 66 -5.14 -0.40 -8.43
C CYS A 66 -4.51 -1.44 -9.35
N GLY A 67 -4.93 -2.69 -9.18
CA GLY A 67 -4.68 -3.79 -10.10
C GLY A 67 -5.96 -4.19 -10.83
N LEU A 68 -5.82 -5.14 -11.76
CA LEU A 68 -6.95 -5.84 -12.37
C LEU A 68 -7.06 -7.22 -11.75
N PHE A 69 -8.27 -7.59 -11.33
CA PHE A 69 -8.62 -8.92 -10.87
C PHE A 69 -9.09 -9.72 -12.08
N ASP A 70 -8.13 -10.41 -12.68
CA ASP A 70 -8.24 -11.19 -13.92
C ASP A 70 -8.66 -10.36 -15.17
N LYS A 71 -8.25 -10.82 -16.36
CA LYS A 71 -8.61 -10.22 -17.65
C LYS A 71 -10.06 -10.47 -18.04
N ILE A 72 -10.77 -11.35 -17.31
CA ILE A 72 -12.12 -11.82 -17.64
C ILE A 72 -13.20 -10.93 -17.00
N TRP A 73 -12.94 -10.34 -15.83
CA TRP A 73 -13.98 -9.69 -15.01
C TRP A 73 -13.88 -8.17 -14.95
N ASP A 74 -12.86 -7.55 -15.58
CA ASP A 74 -12.60 -6.10 -15.60
C ASP A 74 -12.70 -5.40 -14.23
N SER A 75 -12.55 -6.18 -13.16
CA SER A 75 -12.79 -5.72 -11.79
C SER A 75 -11.51 -5.07 -11.27
N VAL A 76 -11.62 -3.79 -10.94
CA VAL A 76 -10.51 -3.00 -10.42
C VAL A 76 -10.37 -3.28 -8.93
N ILE A 77 -9.18 -3.68 -8.51
CA ILE A 77 -8.88 -4.02 -7.11
C ILE A 77 -7.90 -3.06 -6.48
N LEU A 78 -8.05 -2.84 -5.17
CA LEU A 78 -7.05 -2.16 -4.37
C LEU A 78 -5.82 -3.05 -4.25
N SER A 79 -4.70 -2.66 -4.88
CA SER A 79 -3.47 -3.45 -4.85
C SER A 79 -2.50 -2.92 -3.79
N LYS A 80 -2.17 -1.63 -3.83
CA LYS A 80 -1.19 -1.01 -2.93
C LYS A 80 -1.59 0.41 -2.59
N ILE A 81 -1.20 0.85 -1.40
CA ILE A 81 -1.24 2.24 -1.01
C ILE A 81 0.19 2.64 -0.63
N TRP A 82 0.67 3.73 -1.20
CA TRP A 82 1.97 4.32 -0.89
C TRP A 82 1.79 5.67 -0.23
N PHE A 83 2.68 6.00 0.68
CA PHE A 83 2.90 7.36 1.17
C PHE A 83 4.40 7.58 1.27
N TYR A 84 4.81 8.84 1.28
CA TYR A 84 6.19 9.22 1.15
C TYR A 84 6.77 9.71 2.49
N LEU A 85 8.04 9.36 2.71
CA LEU A 85 8.81 9.80 3.86
C LEU A 85 10.08 10.51 3.38
N ASP A 86 10.45 11.60 4.04
CA ASP A 86 11.74 12.26 3.81
C ASP A 86 12.92 11.45 4.39
N LYS A 87 14.14 11.96 4.21
CA LYS A 87 15.36 11.35 4.78
C LYS A 87 15.39 11.27 6.31
N ASN A 88 14.54 12.05 6.97
CA ASN A 88 14.37 12.08 8.42
C ASN A 88 13.17 11.22 8.87
N LEU A 89 12.49 10.54 7.94
CA LEU A 89 11.33 9.69 8.14
C LEU A 89 10.06 10.45 8.56
N ASN A 90 9.93 11.71 8.11
CA ASN A 90 8.71 12.49 8.25
C ASN A 90 7.81 12.32 7.03
N LEU A 91 6.50 12.35 7.23
CA LEU A 91 5.52 12.33 6.14
C LEU A 91 5.66 13.58 5.28
N VAL A 92 5.70 13.39 3.97
CA VAL A 92 5.80 14.46 2.96
C VAL A 92 4.87 14.17 1.80
N ASP A 93 4.56 15.21 1.02
CA ASP A 93 3.79 14.99 -0.20
C ASP A 93 4.70 14.40 -1.29
N PRO A 94 4.14 13.60 -2.23
CA PRO A 94 4.92 13.05 -3.34
C PRO A 94 5.67 14.14 -4.11
N THR A 95 5.07 15.33 -4.27
CA THR A 95 5.63 16.47 -5.00
C THR A 95 6.86 17.09 -4.34
N ASP A 96 7.05 16.85 -3.04
CA ASP A 96 8.16 17.41 -2.26
C ASP A 96 9.44 16.57 -2.42
N ILE A 97 9.35 15.44 -3.11
CA ILE A 97 10.48 14.54 -3.35
C ILE A 97 10.83 14.59 -4.83
N ASP A 98 12.06 15.04 -5.10
CA ASP A 98 12.68 14.90 -6.42
C ASP A 98 13.06 13.43 -6.66
N ASN A 99 12.10 12.66 -7.20
CA ASN A 99 12.27 11.25 -7.50
C ASN A 99 11.75 10.94 -8.91
N PRO A 100 12.62 10.53 -9.87
CA PRO A 100 12.20 10.17 -11.21
C PRO A 100 11.30 8.91 -11.25
N PHE A 101 11.24 8.15 -10.16
CA PHE A 101 10.39 6.97 -9.98
C PHE A 101 9.15 7.27 -9.13
N GLN A 102 8.66 8.51 -9.15
CA GLN A 102 7.43 8.88 -8.46
C GLN A 102 6.27 8.00 -8.96
N ARG A 103 5.60 7.34 -8.00
CA ARG A 103 4.44 6.52 -8.27
C ARG A 103 3.26 7.43 -8.60
N LYS A 104 2.39 6.96 -9.48
CA LYS A 104 1.16 7.67 -9.85
C LYS A 104 -0.03 6.83 -9.44
N ASN A 105 -1.13 7.49 -9.12
CA ASN A 105 -2.41 6.82 -8.93
C ASN A 105 -2.77 6.06 -10.21
N SER A 106 -3.05 4.76 -10.09
CA SER A 106 -3.50 3.93 -11.21
C SER A 106 -5.00 3.63 -11.17
N CYS A 107 -5.66 3.95 -10.06
CA CYS A 107 -7.12 3.85 -9.93
C CYS A 107 -7.80 4.99 -10.70
N LYS A 108 -8.83 4.65 -11.48
CA LYS A 108 -9.72 5.66 -12.08
C LYS A 108 -10.66 6.21 -11.01
N GLN A 109 -10.97 7.50 -11.08
CA GLN A 109 -11.80 8.17 -10.06
C GLN A 109 -13.28 7.83 -10.19
N ASP A 110 -13.74 7.44 -11.37
CA ASP A 110 -15.12 7.13 -11.71
C ASP A 110 -15.47 5.63 -11.57
N GLN A 111 -14.53 4.82 -11.10
CA GLN A 111 -14.72 3.37 -10.95
C GLN A 111 -14.69 2.95 -9.47
N LEU A 112 -15.54 1.99 -9.13
CA LEU A 112 -15.49 1.31 -7.84
C LEU A 112 -14.29 0.37 -7.76
N ILE A 113 -13.64 0.37 -6.61
CA ILE A 113 -12.43 -0.40 -6.31
C ILE A 113 -12.80 -1.48 -5.30
N TYR A 114 -12.61 -2.74 -5.66
CA TYR A 114 -12.81 -3.86 -4.77
C TYR A 114 -11.61 -4.03 -3.82
N TYR A 115 -11.86 -4.04 -2.51
CA TYR A 115 -10.85 -4.38 -1.51
C TYR A 115 -10.95 -5.88 -1.19
N CYS A 116 -10.06 -6.69 -1.78
CA CYS A 116 -10.15 -8.14 -1.69
C CYS A 116 -10.05 -8.67 -0.26
N ASP A 117 -10.92 -9.62 0.06
CA ASP A 117 -10.81 -10.49 1.23
C ASP A 117 -10.16 -11.84 0.87
N THR A 118 -9.95 -12.68 1.88
CA THR A 118 -9.31 -13.99 1.73
C THR A 118 -10.18 -14.93 0.89
N GLN A 119 -11.51 -14.80 0.97
CA GLN A 119 -12.43 -15.60 0.16
C GLN A 119 -12.36 -15.20 -1.31
N GLY A 120 -12.36 -13.90 -1.62
CA GLY A 120 -12.18 -13.42 -2.99
C GLY A 120 -10.88 -13.94 -3.61
N TYR A 121 -9.79 -13.98 -2.84
CA TYR A 121 -8.53 -14.57 -3.33
C TYR A 121 -8.63 -16.08 -3.63
N ILE A 122 -9.32 -16.85 -2.77
CA ILE A 122 -9.52 -18.29 -2.98
C ILE A 122 -10.42 -18.53 -4.19
N ASP A 123 -11.51 -17.77 -4.32
CA ASP A 123 -12.43 -17.86 -5.46
C ASP A 123 -11.72 -17.57 -6.79
N ASP A 124 -10.74 -16.67 -6.80
CA ASP A 124 -9.90 -16.36 -7.97
C ASP A 124 -8.96 -17.51 -8.33
N VAL A 125 -8.28 -18.05 -7.32
CA VAL A 125 -7.37 -19.19 -7.51
C VAL A 125 -8.12 -20.41 -8.01
N ASP A 126 -9.22 -20.78 -7.36
CA ASP A 126 -10.02 -21.95 -7.72
C ASP A 126 -10.57 -21.82 -9.15
N ARG A 127 -11.10 -20.65 -9.50
CA ARG A 127 -11.71 -20.43 -10.81
C ARG A 127 -10.69 -20.30 -11.95
N TYR A 128 -9.49 -19.79 -11.67
CA TYR A 128 -8.37 -19.85 -12.62
C TYR A 128 -8.06 -21.30 -13.03
N TYR A 129 -7.96 -22.21 -12.05
CA TYR A 129 -7.72 -23.63 -12.32
C TYR A 129 -8.90 -24.32 -13.01
N GLU A 130 -10.14 -23.88 -12.82
CA GLU A 130 -11.30 -24.38 -13.57
C GLU A 130 -11.33 -23.94 -15.05
N SER A 131 -10.57 -22.89 -15.41
CA SER A 131 -10.51 -22.36 -16.78
C SER A 131 -9.38 -22.93 -17.65
N LEU A 132 -8.49 -23.76 -17.08
CA LEU A 132 -7.38 -24.46 -17.76
C LEU A 132 -7.80 -25.85 -18.26
#